data_AF-A0A9D9CQU3-F1
#
_entry.id   AF-A0A9D9CQU3-F1
#
_cell.length_a   1.000
_cell.length_b   1.000
_cell.length_c   1.000
_cell.angle_alpha   90.00
_cell.angle_beta   90.00
_cell.angle_gamma   90.00
#
_symmetry.space_group_name_H-M   'P 1'
#
loop_
_entity.id
_entity.type
_entity.pdbx_description
1 polymer ?
#
loop_
_entity_poly.entity_id
_entity_poly.type
_entity_poly.pdbx_seq_one_letter_code
_entity_poly.pdbx_strand_id
1 'polypeptide(L)'
;MFSIVALDIFEYTMWAWVAVALFIGFTIFILSFFRVPKRVANGSGTLVSAPADGKIVIVGEVEEPEYFKGKRIQVSVFMSFFNVHVNWFPISGEVVHYKYHPGKYVAAFYPKSSEKNERTTIVIRNENG
;
A
#
# COMPACT_ATOMS: atom_id res chain seq x y z
N MET A 1 40.12 -15.15 -35.97
CA MET A 1 40.44 -14.86 -34.56
C MET A 1 39.98 -13.45 -34.16
N PHE A 2 40.49 -12.38 -34.78
CA PHE A 2 40.05 -11.00 -34.48
C PHE A 2 38.54 -10.73 -34.63
N SER A 3 37.90 -11.23 -35.70
CA SER A 3 36.46 -11.00 -35.92
C SER A 3 35.56 -11.73 -34.93
N ILE A 4 36.00 -12.86 -34.37
CA ILE A 4 35.24 -13.62 -33.36
C ILE A 4 35.30 -12.89 -32.02
N VAL A 5 36.51 -12.47 -31.62
CA VAL A 5 36.71 -11.67 -30.40
C VAL A 5 35.92 -10.35 -30.44
N ALA A 6 35.83 -9.70 -31.60
CA ALA A 6 35.03 -8.48 -31.76
C ALA A 6 33.51 -8.72 -31.61
N LEU A 7 33.00 -9.86 -32.09
CA LEU A 7 31.59 -10.24 -31.93
C LEU A 7 31.26 -10.57 -30.48
N ASP A 8 32.14 -11.31 -29.79
CA ASP A 8 31.97 -11.64 -28.37
C ASP A 8 31.96 -10.37 -27.50
N ILE A 9 32.85 -9.41 -27.78
CA ILE A 9 32.90 -8.11 -27.09
C ILE A 9 31.60 -7.32 -27.34
N PHE A 10 31.12 -7.29 -28.59
CA PHE A 10 29.90 -6.59 -28.94
C PHE A 10 28.67 -7.19 -28.24
N GLU A 11 28.55 -8.52 -28.23
CA GLU A 11 27.46 -9.22 -27.57
C GLU A 11 27.48 -8.99 -26.06
N TYR A 12 28.64 -9.13 -25.41
CA TYR A 12 28.78 -8.86 -23.97
C TYR A 12 28.44 -7.42 -23.62
N THR A 13 28.90 -6.46 -24.44
CA THR A 13 28.60 -5.03 -24.24
C THR A 13 27.11 -4.76 -24.39
N MET A 14 26.43 -5.37 -25.36
CA MET A 14 24.98 -5.24 -25.56
C MET A 14 24.20 -5.76 -24.34
N TRP A 15 24.51 -6.97 -23.87
CA TRP A 15 23.85 -7.54 -22.68
C TRP A 15 24.15 -6.75 -21.40
N ALA A 16 25.36 -6.19 -21.27
CA ALA A 16 25.70 -5.30 -20.17
C ALA A 16 24.82 -4.04 -20.17
N TRP A 17 24.57 -3.42 -21.32
CA TRP A 17 23.66 -2.27 -21.42
C TRP A 17 22.21 -2.63 -21.10
N VAL A 18 21.74 -3.81 -21.52
CA VAL A 18 20.41 -4.32 -21.14
C VAL A 18 20.30 -4.50 -19.63
N ALA A 19 21.30 -5.11 -18.99
CA ALA A 19 21.32 -5.30 -17.54
C ALA A 19 21.34 -3.96 -16.80
N VAL A 20 22.13 -2.99 -17.26
CA VAL A 20 22.16 -1.63 -16.70
C VAL A 20 20.81 -0.94 -16.84
N ALA A 21 20.17 -1.02 -18.01
CA ALA A 21 18.86 -0.42 -18.24
C ALA A 21 17.79 -1.04 -17.32
N LEU A 22 17.79 -2.36 -17.16
CA LEU A 22 16.89 -3.07 -16.24
C LEU A 22 17.14 -2.66 -14.78
N PHE A 23 18.40 -2.56 -14.37
CA PHE A 23 18.76 -2.13 -13.02
C PHE A 23 18.31 -0.69 -12.72
N ILE A 24 18.52 0.23 -13.67
CA ILE A 24 18.04 1.63 -13.56
C ILE A 24 16.51 1.65 -13.50
N GLY A 25 15.83 0.93 -14.38
CA GLY A 25 14.37 0.85 -14.40
C GLY A 25 13.79 0.31 -13.09
N PHE A 26 14.40 -0.76 -12.55
CA PHE A 26 14.02 -1.31 -11.26
C PHE A 26 14.26 -0.33 -10.11
N THR A 27 15.39 0.38 -10.14
CA THR A 27 15.71 1.41 -9.15
C THR A 27 14.68 2.54 -9.16
N ILE A 28 14.30 3.04 -10.34
CA ILE A 28 13.24 4.05 -10.50
C ILE A 28 11.90 3.53 -9.97
N PHE A 29 11.56 2.27 -10.26
CA PHE A 29 10.35 1.64 -9.75
C PHE A 29 10.33 1.61 -8.22
N ILE A 30 11.42 1.15 -7.58
CA ILE A 30 11.53 1.10 -6.10
C ILE A 30 11.39 2.51 -5.51
N LEU A 31 12.10 3.50 -6.06
CA LEU A 31 11.99 4.89 -5.60
C LEU A 31 10.56 5.44 -5.76
N SER A 32 9.88 5.10 -6.86
CA SER A 32 8.50 5.51 -7.10
C SER A 32 7.51 4.81 -6.15
N PHE A 33 7.71 3.51 -5.88
CA PHE A 33 6.83 2.70 -5.04
C PHE A 33 6.86 3.14 -3.58
N PHE A 34 8.05 3.44 -3.04
CA PHE A 34 8.26 3.86 -1.66
C PHE A 34 8.28 5.38 -1.45
N ARG A 35 7.90 6.17 -2.47
CA ARG A 35 7.84 7.63 -2.33
C ARG A 35 6.81 8.05 -1.29
N VAL A 36 7.07 9.15 -0.59
CA VAL A 36 6.12 9.76 0.35
C VAL A 36 5.63 11.10 -0.20
N PRO A 37 4.46 11.18 -0.84
CA PRO A 37 3.92 12.43 -1.35
C PRO A 37 3.46 13.33 -0.19
N LYS A 38 3.62 14.64 -0.37
CA LYS A 38 2.99 15.62 0.52
C LYS A 38 1.48 15.63 0.24
N ARG A 39 0.68 15.12 1.17
CA ARG A 39 -0.77 15.26 1.17
C ARG A 39 -1.18 16.44 2.04
N VAL A 40 -2.01 17.32 1.51
CA VAL A 40 -2.70 18.35 2.29
C VAL A 40 -4.11 17.83 2.54
N ALA A 41 -4.42 17.53 3.80
CA ALA A 41 -5.79 17.17 4.18
C ALA A 41 -6.64 18.45 4.21
N ASN A 42 -7.58 18.58 3.28
CA ASN A 42 -8.50 19.72 3.22
C ASN A 42 -9.73 19.51 4.14
N GLY A 43 -9.53 18.98 5.34
CA GLY A 43 -10.61 18.61 6.25
C GLY A 43 -10.89 19.68 7.29
N SER A 44 -12.14 20.13 7.40
CA SER A 44 -12.68 20.63 8.67
C SER A 44 -12.71 19.47 9.68
N GLY A 45 -12.73 19.75 10.99
CA GLY A 45 -12.71 18.72 12.05
C GLY A 45 -13.84 17.68 12.02
N THR A 46 -14.78 17.81 11.08
CA THR A 46 -15.92 16.93 10.83
C THR A 46 -15.78 16.03 9.61
N LEU A 47 -14.78 16.23 8.74
CA LEU A 47 -14.61 15.47 7.50
C LEU A 47 -13.60 14.32 7.68
N VAL A 48 -13.96 13.14 7.19
CA VAL A 48 -13.09 11.95 7.15
C VAL A 48 -12.34 11.91 5.81
N SER A 49 -11.02 11.96 5.86
CA SER A 49 -10.17 11.89 4.67
C SER A 49 -9.87 10.44 4.27
N ALA A 50 -9.57 10.19 2.99
CA ALA A 50 -9.17 8.87 2.54
C ALA A 50 -7.81 8.47 3.17
N PRO A 51 -7.70 7.32 3.86
CA PRO A 51 -6.47 6.93 4.57
C PRO A 51 -5.34 6.50 3.62
N ALA A 52 -5.65 6.14 2.37
CA ALA A 52 -4.67 5.64 1.41
C ALA A 52 -5.04 6.04 -0.02
N ASP A 53 -4.08 5.97 -0.93
CA ASP A 53 -4.31 6.05 -2.36
C ASP A 53 -4.76 4.69 -2.91
N GLY A 54 -5.92 4.63 -3.55
CA GLY A 54 -6.36 3.42 -4.21
C GLY A 54 -7.80 3.39 -4.63
N LYS A 55 -8.27 2.19 -4.97
CA LYS A 55 -9.63 1.96 -5.43
C LYS A 55 -10.50 1.54 -4.25
N ILE A 56 -11.65 2.18 -4.09
CA ILE A 56 -12.66 1.72 -3.13
C ILE A 56 -13.22 0.39 -3.63
N VAL A 57 -13.11 -0.65 -2.81
CA VAL A 57 -13.57 -2.02 -3.15
C VAL A 57 -14.81 -2.44 -2.37
N ILE A 58 -15.04 -1.85 -1.20
CA ILE A 58 -16.22 -2.12 -0.36
C ILE A 58 -16.67 -0.81 0.28
N VAL A 59 -17.98 -0.54 0.23
CA VAL A 59 -18.67 0.47 1.04
C VAL A 59 -19.98 -0.16 1.50
N GLY A 60 -20.16 -0.33 2.81
CA GLY A 60 -21.39 -0.93 3.33
C GLY A 60 -21.37 -1.16 4.83
N GLU A 61 -22.52 -1.57 5.36
CA GLU A 61 -22.66 -1.96 6.76
C GLU A 61 -22.10 -3.37 6.98
N VAL A 62 -21.18 -3.52 7.92
CA VAL A 62 -20.58 -4.78 8.32
C VAL A 62 -20.59 -4.91 9.84
N GLU A 63 -20.57 -6.14 10.33
CA GLU A 63 -20.36 -6.39 11.75
C GLU A 63 -18.87 -6.33 12.07
N GLU A 64 -18.48 -5.43 12.98
CA GLU A 64 -17.09 -5.28 13.44
C GLU A 64 -16.93 -6.11 14.72
N PRO A 65 -16.22 -7.26 14.69
CA PRO A 65 -16.21 -8.22 15.79
C PRO A 65 -15.16 -7.94 16.88
N GLU A 66 -14.21 -7.03 16.65
CA GLU A 66 -13.02 -6.91 17.47
C GLU A 66 -13.18 -5.90 18.62
N TYR A 67 -13.48 -4.66 18.30
CA TYR A 67 -13.54 -3.56 19.28
C TYR A 67 -14.98 -3.15 19.58
N PHE A 68 -15.76 -2.84 18.55
CA PHE A 68 -17.13 -2.35 18.69
C PHE A 68 -18.16 -3.46 18.89
N LYS A 69 -17.89 -4.69 18.40
CA LYS A 69 -18.78 -5.85 18.50
C LYS A 69 -20.21 -5.55 18.04
N GLY A 70 -20.32 -4.91 16.88
CA GLY A 70 -21.60 -4.45 16.34
C GLY A 70 -21.51 -3.87 14.94
N LYS A 71 -22.66 -3.47 14.40
CA LYS A 71 -22.77 -2.96 13.02
C LYS A 71 -22.10 -1.59 12.85
N ARG A 72 -21.28 -1.46 11.81
CA ARG A 72 -20.53 -0.25 11.44
C ARG A 72 -20.45 -0.11 9.93
N ILE A 73 -20.27 1.11 9.45
CA ILE A 73 -19.98 1.36 8.04
C ILE A 73 -18.50 1.07 7.80
N GLN A 74 -18.19 0.14 6.91
CA GLN A 74 -16.85 -0.14 6.44
C GLN A 74 -16.63 0.48 5.06
N VAL A 75 -15.49 1.15 4.92
CA VAL A 75 -14.95 1.60 3.64
C VAL A 75 -13.58 0.94 3.47
N SER A 76 -13.45 0.10 2.46
CA SER A 76 -12.20 -0.62 2.17
C SER A 76 -11.54 -0.07 0.90
N VAL A 77 -10.26 0.29 1.02
CA VAL A 77 -9.45 0.82 -0.09
C VAL A 77 -8.40 -0.22 -0.47
N PHE A 78 -8.36 -0.59 -1.75
CA PHE A 78 -7.36 -1.47 -2.33
C PHE A 78 -6.23 -0.66 -2.97
N MET A 79 -5.00 -0.91 -2.51
CA MET A 79 -3.79 -0.30 -3.03
C MET A 79 -3.17 -1.20 -4.10
N SER A 80 -3.05 -0.71 -5.32
CA SER A 80 -2.36 -1.39 -6.42
C SER A 80 -0.87 -1.06 -6.42
N PHE A 81 -0.07 -1.79 -7.20
CA PHE A 81 1.37 -1.55 -7.38
C PHE A 81 1.74 -0.13 -7.84
N PHE A 82 0.81 0.61 -8.45
CA PHE A 82 1.04 1.98 -8.91
C PHE A 82 0.69 3.05 -7.87
N ASN A 83 0.05 2.65 -6.77
CA ASN A 83 -0.29 3.55 -5.69
C ASN A 83 0.89 3.71 -4.73
N VAL A 84 0.88 4.81 -3.99
CA VAL A 84 1.83 5.02 -2.90
C VAL A 84 1.45 4.10 -1.75
N HIS A 85 2.36 3.23 -1.32
CA HIS A 85 2.12 2.24 -0.25
C HIS A 85 2.31 2.85 1.15
N VAL A 86 1.63 3.97 1.41
CA VAL A 86 1.61 4.66 2.69
C VAL A 86 0.16 4.80 3.14
N ASN A 87 -0.09 4.52 4.41
CA ASN A 87 -1.38 4.75 5.06
C ASN A 87 -1.25 5.95 6.00
N TRP A 88 -2.20 6.87 5.91
CA TRP A 88 -2.37 8.01 6.79
C TRP A 88 -3.60 7.83 7.66
N PHE A 89 -3.62 8.52 8.80
CA PHE A 89 -4.80 8.57 9.64
C PHE A 89 -5.89 9.41 8.96
N PRO A 90 -7.12 8.88 8.85
CA PRO A 90 -8.20 9.56 8.13
C PRO A 90 -8.80 10.75 8.91
N ILE A 91 -8.56 10.79 10.22
CA ILE A 91 -9.04 11.80 11.17
C ILE A 91 -7.95 12.13 12.20
N SER A 92 -8.03 13.31 12.80
CA SER A 92 -7.28 13.67 14.00
C SER A 92 -7.96 13.08 15.24
N GLY A 93 -7.17 12.72 16.25
CA GLY A 93 -7.69 12.17 17.50
C GLY A 93 -6.64 11.41 18.31
N GLU A 94 -7.08 10.77 19.37
CA GLU A 94 -6.25 9.94 20.26
C GLU A 94 -6.35 8.47 19.86
N VAL A 95 -5.23 7.77 19.78
CA VAL A 95 -5.22 6.31 19.57
C VAL A 95 -5.60 5.63 20.89
N VAL A 96 -6.81 5.06 20.94
CA VAL A 96 -7.36 4.41 22.14
C VAL A 96 -7.25 2.89 22.12
N HIS A 97 -6.96 2.31 20.95
CA HIS A 97 -6.73 0.89 20.81
C HIS A 97 -5.72 0.62 19.70
N TYR A 98 -4.82 -0.32 19.97
CA TYR A 98 -3.85 -0.85 19.01
C TYR A 98 -3.77 -2.36 19.20
N LYS A 99 -3.91 -3.12 18.11
CA LYS A 99 -3.73 -4.57 18.13
C LYS A 99 -3.14 -5.08 16.83
N TYR A 100 -2.01 -5.76 16.96
CA TYR A 100 -1.35 -6.46 15.88
C TYR A 100 -1.88 -7.89 15.76
N HIS A 101 -2.09 -8.35 14.52
CA HIS A 101 -2.56 -9.69 14.19
C HIS A 101 -1.54 -10.37 13.27
N PRO A 102 -0.81 -11.38 13.76
CA PRO A 102 0.00 -12.21 12.88
C PRO A 102 -0.92 -13.00 11.94
N GLY A 103 -0.55 -13.11 10.68
CA GLY A 103 -1.38 -13.77 9.67
C GLY A 103 -0.57 -14.30 8.49
N LYS A 104 -1.27 -14.59 7.40
CA LYS A 104 -0.67 -15.12 6.17
C LYS A 104 -0.29 -13.99 5.20
N TYR A 105 0.32 -14.37 4.08
CA TYR A 105 0.69 -13.48 2.98
C TYR A 105 -0.02 -13.91 1.69
N VAL A 106 -1.34 -14.06 1.75
CA VAL A 106 -2.15 -14.40 0.58
C VAL A 106 -2.38 -13.15 -0.26
N ALA A 107 -2.46 -13.28 -1.59
CA ALA A 107 -2.65 -12.12 -2.44
C ALA A 107 -3.90 -11.31 -2.05
N ALA A 108 -3.76 -9.98 -1.99
CA ALA A 108 -4.76 -9.10 -1.39
C ALA A 108 -6.11 -9.08 -2.14
N PHE A 109 -6.15 -9.51 -3.41
CA PHE A 109 -7.38 -9.62 -4.20
C PHE A 109 -8.23 -10.87 -3.90
N TYR A 110 -7.72 -11.83 -3.11
CA TYR A 110 -8.52 -12.99 -2.73
C TYR A 110 -9.60 -12.63 -1.70
N PRO A 111 -10.77 -13.31 -1.74
CA PRO A 111 -11.81 -13.12 -0.73
C PRO A 111 -11.28 -13.39 0.69
N LYS A 112 -11.64 -12.54 1.65
CA LYS A 112 -11.23 -12.62 3.07
C LYS A 112 -9.70 -12.54 3.32
N SER A 113 -8.93 -12.03 2.36
CA SER A 113 -7.51 -11.72 2.56
C SER A 113 -7.30 -10.74 3.72
N SER A 114 -8.19 -9.76 3.88
CA SER A 114 -8.16 -8.75 4.95
C SER A 114 -8.36 -9.27 6.37
N GLU A 115 -8.86 -10.50 6.55
CA GLU A 115 -9.01 -11.15 7.86
C GLU A 115 -7.89 -12.16 8.12
N LYS A 116 -7.44 -12.86 7.07
CA LYS A 116 -6.46 -13.95 7.18
C LYS A 116 -5.02 -13.47 7.11
N ASN A 117 -4.79 -12.34 6.44
CA ASN A 117 -3.45 -11.80 6.32
C ASN A 117 -3.03 -11.07 7.59
N GLU A 118 -1.72 -10.92 7.71
CA GLU A 118 -1.14 -10.06 8.73
C GLU A 118 -1.71 -8.64 8.61
N ARG A 119 -2.18 -8.11 9.75
CA ARG A 119 -2.86 -6.82 9.80
C ARG A 119 -2.73 -6.17 11.17
N THR A 120 -3.01 -4.88 11.22
CA THR A 120 -3.05 -4.11 12.48
C THR A 120 -4.37 -3.37 12.57
N THR A 121 -5.03 -3.47 13.71
CA THR A 121 -6.24 -2.73 14.05
C THR A 121 -5.85 -1.53 14.91
N ILE A 122 -6.30 -0.34 14.52
CA ILE A 122 -6.10 0.91 15.26
C ILE A 122 -7.47 1.58 15.42
N VAL A 123 -7.79 2.01 16.64
CA VAL A 123 -9.00 2.79 16.92
C VAL A 123 -8.58 4.17 17.38
N ILE A 124 -9.16 5.19 16.73
CA ILE A 124 -8.91 6.60 17.01
C ILE A 124 -10.21 7.19 17.57
N ARG A 125 -10.10 7.84 18.73
CA ARG A 125 -11.18 8.63 19.33
C ARG A 125 -11.01 10.09 18.92
N ASN A 126 -12.07 10.69 18.38
CA ASN A 126 -12.12 12.11 18.06
C ASN A 126 -13.19 12.80 18.94
N GLU A 127 -13.28 14.12 18.91
CA GLU A 127 -14.27 14.92 19.64
C GLU A 127 -15.72 14.50 19.34
N ASN A 128 -15.96 13.95 18.14
CA ASN A 128 -17.27 13.47 17.71
C ASN A 128 -17.58 12.01 18.13
N GLY A 129 -16.70 11.37 18.90
CA GLY A 129 -16.80 9.95 19.29
C GLY A 129 -15.77 9.08 18.59
#